data_AF-A0A7S2MT22-F1
#
_entry.id   AF-A0A7S2MT22-F1
#
_cell.length_a   1.000
_cell.length_b   1.000
_cell.length_c   1.000
_cell.angle_alpha   90.00
_cell.angle_beta   90.00
_cell.angle_gamma   90.00
#
_symmetry.space_group_name_H-M   'P 1'
#
loop_
_entity.id
_entity.type
_entity.pdbx_description
1 polymer ?
#
loop_
_entity_poly.entity_id
_entity_poly.type
_entity_poly.pdbx_seq_one_letter_code
_entity_poly.pdbx_strand_id
1 'polypeptide(L)'
;FVLDHLEDLDSTGRDVDRAIVSLISAMGILVGFSWEQSFEGAVAVFSALTPMPHLAELSIAILTAVMVVPAWRSYILKSLVKSEASYLRNVSKQRTKSLSPEAMDLVVEAMNSTKDIELAPEIGHSSSRTMILQASQNGEHSPVADVERE
;
A
#
# COMPACT_ATOMS: atom_id res chain seq x y z
N PHE A 1 -5.27 -0.18 25.05
CA PHE A 1 -4.64 -0.45 26.36
C PHE A 1 -4.65 -1.92 26.74
N VAL A 2 -5.78 -2.64 26.74
CA VAL A 2 -5.77 -4.09 27.07
C VAL A 2 -5.03 -4.94 26.01
N LEU A 3 -5.24 -4.68 24.72
CA LEU A 3 -4.51 -5.42 23.67
C LEU A 3 -3.03 -5.02 23.54
N ASP A 4 -2.72 -3.75 23.76
CA ASP A 4 -1.35 -3.22 23.79
C ASP A 4 -0.52 -3.90 24.90
N HIS A 5 -1.14 -4.17 26.06
CA HIS A 5 -0.50 -4.86 27.17
C HIS A 5 -0.42 -6.40 26.99
N LEU A 6 -1.27 -6.97 26.12
CA LEU A 6 -1.19 -8.38 25.73
C LEU A 6 -0.10 -8.63 24.67
N GLU A 7 0.22 -7.63 23.85
CA GLU A 7 1.34 -7.65 22.89
C GLU A 7 2.70 -7.54 23.59
N ASP A 8 2.80 -6.74 24.66
CA ASP A 8 4.03 -6.56 25.45
C ASP A 8 4.37 -7.73 26.39
N LEU A 9 3.53 -8.77 26.48
CA LEU A 9 3.83 -9.95 27.31
C LEU A 9 4.84 -10.86 26.57
N ASP A 10 6.12 -10.73 26.93
CA ASP A 10 7.32 -11.42 26.39
C ASP A 10 7.30 -12.98 26.36
N SER A 11 6.15 -13.62 26.64
CA SER A 11 5.98 -15.08 26.72
C SER A 11 4.97 -15.66 25.71
N THR A 12 4.39 -14.85 24.82
CA THR A 12 3.46 -15.32 23.79
C THR A 12 4.22 -15.74 22.55
N GLY A 13 4.21 -17.05 22.24
CA GLY A 13 4.83 -17.57 21.01
C GLY A 13 4.20 -16.97 19.76
N ARG A 14 4.92 -17.05 18.62
CA ARG A 14 4.54 -16.47 17.30
C ARG A 14 3.07 -16.67 16.88
N ASP A 15 2.44 -17.75 17.35
CA ASP A 15 1.05 -18.08 17.05
C ASP A 15 0.05 -17.14 17.77
N VAL A 16 0.38 -16.68 18.98
CA VAL A 16 -0.46 -15.77 19.76
C VAL A 16 -0.39 -14.35 19.22
N ASP A 17 0.80 -13.86 18.81
CA ASP A 17 0.92 -12.55 18.14
C ASP A 17 0.07 -12.49 16.88
N ARG A 18 0.10 -13.57 16.09
CA ARG A 18 -0.73 -13.69 14.88
C ARG A 18 -2.22 -13.69 15.21
N ALA A 19 -2.63 -14.33 16.31
CA ALA A 19 -4.00 -14.33 16.77
C ALA A 19 -4.44 -12.93 17.24
N ILE A 20 -3.58 -12.18 17.94
CA ILE A 20 -3.84 -10.81 18.39
C ILE A 20 -4.04 -9.87 17.18
N VAL A 21 -3.15 -9.92 16.18
CA VAL A 21 -3.28 -9.12 14.96
C VAL A 21 -4.58 -9.43 14.20
N SER A 22 -4.93 -10.72 14.11
CA SER A 22 -6.20 -11.15 13.50
C SER A 22 -7.41 -10.62 14.28
N LEU A 23 -7.35 -10.63 15.61
CA LEU A 23 -8.42 -10.12 16.46
C LEU A 23 -8.57 -8.60 16.34
N ILE A 24 -7.47 -7.84 16.33
CA ILE A 24 -7.50 -6.38 16.10
C ILE A 24 -8.17 -6.06 14.77
N SER A 25 -7.80 -6.81 13.73
CA SER A 25 -8.36 -6.64 12.39
C SER A 25 -9.87 -6.92 12.38
N ALA A 26 -10.30 -8.01 13.02
CA ALA A 26 -11.71 -8.36 13.15
C ALA A 26 -12.50 -7.31 13.97
N MET A 27 -11.93 -6.81 15.07
CA MET A 27 -12.54 -5.75 15.88
C MET A 27 -12.67 -4.44 15.11
N GLY A 28 -11.67 -4.07 14.30
CA GLY A 28 -11.74 -2.89 13.46
C GLY A 28 -12.92 -2.95 12.47
N ILE A 29 -13.13 -4.11 11.84
CA ILE A 29 -14.26 -4.34 10.93
C ILE A 29 -15.59 -4.32 11.68
N LEU A 30 -15.67 -5.00 12.84
CA LEU A 30 -16.88 -5.04 13.65
C LEU A 30 -17.30 -3.65 14.14
N VAL A 31 -16.35 -2.83 14.58
CA VAL A 31 -16.61 -1.44 14.99
C VAL A 31 -17.12 -0.62 13.80
N GLY A 32 -16.56 -0.82 12.61
CA GLY A 32 -17.05 -0.18 11.38
C GLY A 32 -18.52 -0.49 11.11
N PHE A 33 -18.90 -1.76 11.10
CA PHE A 33 -20.30 -2.18 10.91
C PHE A 33 -21.23 -1.72 12.03
N SER A 34 -20.77 -1.80 13.28
CA SER A 34 -21.57 -1.38 14.44
C SER A 34 -21.83 0.12 14.40
N TRP A 35 -20.85 0.92 13.96
CA TRP A 35 -21.00 2.35 13.78
C TRP A 35 -22.02 2.65 12.67
N GLU A 36 -21.92 2.00 11.52
CA GLU A 36 -22.85 2.19 10.39
C GLU A 36 -24.30 1.91 10.81
N GLN A 37 -24.54 0.75 11.42
CA GLN A 37 -25.88 0.33 11.84
C GLN A 37 -26.46 1.23 12.95
N SER A 38 -25.63 1.62 13.92
CA SER A 38 -26.09 2.50 15.01
C SER A 38 -26.34 3.93 14.53
N PHE A 39 -25.48 4.44 13.65
CA PHE A 39 -25.58 5.80 13.11
C PHE A 39 -26.78 5.93 12.18
N GLU A 40 -26.97 4.99 11.26
CA GLU A 40 -28.13 4.97 10.36
C GLU A 40 -29.44 4.93 11.15
N GLY A 41 -29.54 4.04 12.14
CA GLY A 41 -30.72 3.93 13.00
C GLY A 41 -31.01 5.22 13.79
N ALA A 42 -29.97 5.86 14.33
CA ALA A 42 -30.12 7.13 15.04
C ALA A 42 -30.61 8.26 14.12
N VAL A 43 -30.07 8.33 12.90
CA VAL A 43 -30.47 9.33 11.90
C VAL A 43 -31.92 9.14 11.47
N ALA A 44 -32.36 7.89 11.26
CA ALA A 44 -33.74 7.59 10.88
C ALA A 44 -34.77 7.99 11.98
N VAL A 45 -34.44 7.74 13.25
CA VAL A 45 -35.30 8.18 14.36
C VAL A 45 -35.32 9.70 14.47
N PHE A 46 -34.16 10.35 14.32
CA PHE A 46 -34.06 11.80 14.38
C PHE A 46 -34.81 12.49 13.24
N SER A 47 -34.72 11.96 12.03
CA SER A 47 -35.43 12.50 10.87
C SER A 47 -36.94 12.38 11.04
N ALA A 48 -37.43 11.26 11.60
CA ALA A 48 -38.84 11.05 11.91
C ALA A 48 -39.42 12.04 12.94
N LEU A 49 -38.59 12.60 13.82
CA LEU A 49 -38.99 13.61 14.81
C LEU A 49 -38.97 15.05 14.26
N THR A 50 -38.49 15.24 13.04
CA THR A 50 -38.28 16.57 12.45
C THR A 50 -39.35 16.86 11.39
N PRO A 51 -39.85 18.11 11.24
CA PRO A 51 -40.87 18.44 10.23
C PRO A 51 -40.43 18.20 8.77
N MET A 52 -39.12 18.17 8.52
CA MET A 52 -38.51 17.95 7.21
C MET A 52 -37.50 16.79 7.29
N PRO A 53 -37.95 15.53 7.24
CA PRO A 53 -37.10 14.36 7.49
C PRO A 53 -35.92 14.26 6.51
N HIS A 54 -36.17 14.41 5.21
CA HIS A 54 -35.12 14.31 4.19
C HIS A 54 -34.04 15.39 4.31
N LEU A 55 -34.40 16.60 4.74
CA LEU A 55 -33.44 17.68 4.95
C LEU A 55 -32.61 17.42 6.21
N ALA A 56 -33.21 16.84 7.25
CA ALA A 56 -32.50 16.46 8.47
C ALA A 56 -31.45 15.37 8.17
N GLU A 57 -31.81 14.32 7.44
CA GLU A 57 -30.88 13.25 7.01
C GLU A 57 -29.71 13.80 6.20
N LEU A 58 -30.01 14.63 5.20
CA LEU A 58 -28.98 15.26 4.38
C LEU A 58 -28.05 16.16 5.20
N SER A 59 -28.61 16.96 6.12
CA SER A 59 -27.82 17.86 6.96
C SER A 59 -26.86 17.11 7.89
N ILE A 60 -27.30 15.99 8.47
CA ILE A 60 -26.48 15.16 9.34
C ILE A 60 -25.41 14.44 8.51
N ALA A 61 -25.74 13.94 7.32
CA ALA A 61 -24.77 13.33 6.42
C ALA A 61 -23.66 14.32 6.02
N ILE A 62 -24.03 15.56 5.65
CA ILE A 62 -23.08 16.62 5.32
C ILE A 62 -22.22 16.98 6.53
N LEU A 63 -22.81 17.14 7.71
CA LEU A 63 -22.08 17.46 8.93
C LEU A 63 -21.06 16.37 9.28
N THR A 64 -21.46 15.10 9.21
CA THR A 64 -20.56 13.96 9.42
C THR A 64 -19.43 13.96 8.40
N ALA A 65 -19.71 14.20 7.12
CA ALA A 65 -18.67 14.29 6.08
C ALA A 65 -17.69 15.45 6.35
N VAL A 66 -18.20 16.63 6.70
CA VAL A 66 -17.39 17.82 7.02
C VAL A 66 -16.53 17.61 8.27
N MET A 67 -16.96 16.79 9.23
CA MET A 67 -16.16 16.46 10.41
C MET A 67 -15.12 15.36 10.13
N VAL A 68 -15.55 14.27 9.47
CA VAL A 68 -14.72 13.06 9.29
C VAL A 68 -13.68 13.24 8.19
N VAL A 69 -14.04 13.82 7.05
CA VAL A 69 -13.15 13.94 5.87
C VAL A 69 -11.88 14.77 6.17
N PRO A 70 -11.94 15.98 6.76
CA PRO A 70 -10.73 16.74 7.05
C PRO A 70 -9.89 16.09 8.16
N ALA A 71 -10.52 15.45 9.15
CA ALA A 71 -9.81 14.71 10.19
C ALA A 71 -9.03 13.53 9.58
N TRP A 72 -9.67 12.74 8.72
CA TRP A 72 -9.04 11.65 7.98
C TRP A 72 -7.88 12.13 7.12
N ARG A 73 -8.08 13.22 6.35
CA ARG A 73 -7.05 13.81 5.50
C ARG A 73 -5.85 14.33 6.30
N SER A 74 -6.07 14.96 7.45
CA SER A 74 -4.99 15.57 8.23
C SER A 74 -4.19 14.53 9.02
N TYR A 75 -4.85 13.54 9.62
CA TYR A 75 -4.20 12.61 10.54
C TYR A 75 -3.85 11.27 9.89
N ILE A 76 -4.82 10.60 9.27
CA ILE A 76 -4.63 9.22 8.79
C ILE A 76 -3.68 9.23 7.59
N LEU A 77 -3.91 10.12 6.60
CA LEU A 77 -3.07 10.17 5.41
C LEU A 77 -1.62 10.54 5.73
N LYS A 78 -1.39 11.55 6.60
CA LYS A 78 -0.02 11.93 7.00
C LYS A 78 0.66 10.84 7.83
N SER A 79 -0.10 10.17 8.71
CA SER A 79 0.44 9.07 9.51
C SER A 79 0.86 7.90 8.64
N LEU A 80 0.04 7.52 7.64
CA LEU A 80 0.37 6.46 6.67
C LEU A 80 1.61 6.79 5.85
N VAL A 81 1.70 8.00 5.30
CA VAL A 81 2.90 8.41 4.54
C VAL A 81 4.15 8.40 5.43
N LYS A 82 4.03 8.85 6.69
CA LYS A 82 5.15 8.82 7.64
C LYS A 82 5.53 7.40 8.05
N SER A 83 4.56 6.51 8.25
CA SER A 83 4.82 5.12 8.63
C SER A 83 5.45 4.35 7.48
N GLU A 84 4.98 4.54 6.25
CA GLU A 84 5.55 3.93 5.04
C GLU A 84 6.99 4.41 4.79
N ALA A 85 7.24 5.71 4.86
CA ALA A 85 8.59 6.26 4.73
C ALA A 85 9.54 5.70 5.80
N SER A 86 9.05 5.48 7.02
CA SER A 86 9.83 4.89 8.11
C SER A 86 10.11 3.40 7.89
N TYR A 87 9.12 2.65 7.39
CA TYR A 87 9.26 1.24 7.04
C TYR A 87 10.32 1.02 5.96
N LEU A 88 10.22 1.75 4.83
CA LEU A 88 11.19 1.64 3.73
C LEU A 88 12.61 2.01 4.16
N ARG A 89 12.75 3.00 5.04
CA ARG A 89 14.05 3.39 5.62
C ARG A 89 14.63 2.29 6.52
N ASN A 90 13.80 1.55 7.24
CA ASN A 90 14.26 0.47 8.11
C ASN A 90 14.64 -0.79 7.30
N VAL A 91 13.86 -1.11 6.27
CA VAL A 91 14.17 -2.22 5.34
C VAL A 91 15.49 -1.97 4.60
N SER A 92 15.71 -0.76 4.07
CA SER A 92 16.97 -0.41 3.40
C SER A 92 18.19 -0.49 4.32
N LYS A 93 18.06 -0.06 5.59
CA LYS A 93 19.10 -0.21 6.62
C LYS A 93 19.37 -1.68 6.99
N GLN A 94 18.34 -2.52 7.07
CA GLN A 94 18.53 -3.95 7.30
C GLN A 94 19.22 -4.61 6.11
N ARG A 95 18.79 -4.28 4.89
CA ARG A 95 19.36 -4.82 3.65
C ARG A 95 20.85 -4.53 3.55
N THR A 96 21.26 -3.29 3.80
CA THR A 96 22.69 -2.90 3.82
C THR A 96 23.48 -3.59 4.92
N LYS A 97 22.89 -3.80 6.12
CA LYS A 97 23.54 -4.59 7.18
C LYS A 97 23.67 -6.08 6.86
N SER A 98 22.76 -6.62 6.04
CA SER A 98 22.81 -8.03 5.61
C SER A 98 23.70 -8.29 4.40
N LEU A 99 24.19 -7.25 3.71
CA LEU A 99 25.18 -7.43 2.65
C LEU A 99 26.54 -7.74 3.27
N SER A 100 27.15 -8.85 2.83
CA SER A 100 28.56 -9.17 3.13
C SER A 100 29.47 -7.99 2.75
N PRO A 101 30.56 -7.72 3.49
CA PRO A 101 31.54 -6.70 3.13
C PRO A 101 31.99 -6.79 1.67
N GLU A 102 32.12 -8.01 1.16
CA GLU A 102 32.49 -8.30 -0.24
C GLU A 102 31.45 -7.81 -1.25
N ALA A 103 30.15 -7.91 -0.93
CA ALA A 103 29.08 -7.40 -1.77
C ALA A 103 29.02 -5.87 -1.77
N MET A 104 29.46 -5.22 -0.67
CA MET A 104 29.56 -3.77 -0.60
C MET A 104 30.69 -3.23 -1.46
N ASP A 105 31.84 -3.90 -1.50
CA ASP A 105 32.97 -3.51 -2.36
C ASP A 105 32.58 -3.61 -3.84
N LEU A 106 31.87 -4.68 -4.24
CA LEU A 106 31.35 -4.82 -5.61
C LEU A 106 30.35 -3.73 -5.99
N VAL A 107 29.49 -3.30 -5.06
CA VAL A 107 28.55 -2.20 -5.29
C VAL A 107 29.28 -0.86 -5.40
N VAL A 108 30.29 -0.61 -4.57
CA VAL A 108 31.12 0.60 -4.63
C VAL A 108 31.91 0.65 -5.94
N GLU A 109 32.46 -0.47 -6.39
CA GLU A 109 33.16 -0.61 -7.66
C GLU A 109 32.22 -0.33 -8.85
N ALA A 110 31.02 -0.92 -8.86
CA ALA A 110 30.03 -0.68 -9.90
C ALA A 110 29.55 0.79 -9.93
N MET A 111 29.41 1.42 -8.76
CA MET A 111 29.04 2.84 -8.66
C MET A 111 30.14 3.78 -9.15
N ASN A 112 31.41 3.45 -8.92
CA ASN A 112 32.53 4.22 -9.45
C ASN A 112 32.65 4.05 -10.97
N SER A 113 32.50 2.83 -11.47
CA SER A 113 32.53 2.55 -12.91
C SER A 113 31.39 3.23 -13.69
N THR A 114 30.22 3.42 -13.06
CA THR A 114 29.09 4.13 -13.69
C THR A 114 29.35 5.64 -13.80
N LYS A 115 30.07 6.24 -12.84
CA LYS A 115 30.46 7.66 -12.90
C LYS A 115 31.47 7.95 -14.02
N ASP A 116 32.28 6.96 -14.38
CA ASP A 116 33.24 7.07 -15.48
C ASP A 116 32.54 7.09 -16.86
N ILE A 117 31.32 6.56 -16.94
CA ILE A 117 30.50 6.56 -18.17
C ILE A 117 29.79 7.92 -18.38
N GLU A 118 29.45 8.64 -17.30
CA GLU A 118 28.79 9.95 -17.36
C GLU A 118 29.75 11.11 -17.65
N LEU A 119 31.08 10.88 -17.60
CA LEU A 119 32.11 11.88 -17.89
C LEU A 119 32.63 11.88 -19.34
N ALA A 120 32.05 11.08 -20.24
CA ALA A 120 32.37 11.16 -21.66
C ALA A 120 31.68 12.39 -22.28
N PRO A 121 32.42 13.33 -22.90
CA PRO A 121 31.84 14.55 -23.44
C PRO A 121 30.86 14.23 -24.55
N GLU A 122 29.73 14.94 -24.55
CA GLU A 122 28.74 14.92 -25.63
C GLU A 122 29.41 15.01 -27.00
N ILE A 123 29.32 13.93 -27.77
CA ILE A 123 29.44 14.00 -29.23
C ILE A 123 28.36 13.12 -29.84
N GLY A 124 27.39 13.77 -30.49
CA GLY A 124 26.71 13.19 -31.63
C GLY A 124 25.44 12.40 -31.34
N HIS A 125 24.32 13.12 -31.44
CA HIS A 125 23.11 12.70 -32.15
C HIS A 125 23.29 11.42 -33.00
N SER A 126 22.69 10.29 -32.60
CA SER A 126 21.94 9.37 -33.49
C SER A 126 21.48 8.10 -32.78
N SER A 127 20.16 8.00 -32.59
CA SER A 127 19.37 6.80 -32.91
C SER A 127 19.76 5.43 -32.31
N SER A 128 19.48 5.22 -31.02
CA SER A 128 19.46 3.87 -30.41
C SER A 128 18.04 3.40 -30.04
N ARG A 129 17.00 3.86 -30.75
CA ARG A 129 15.60 3.46 -30.51
C ARG A 129 15.09 2.31 -31.37
N THR A 130 15.92 1.68 -32.19
CA THR A 130 15.47 0.70 -33.20
C THR A 130 15.91 -0.75 -33.00
N MET A 131 16.63 -1.11 -31.92
CA MET A 131 17.08 -2.51 -31.74
C MET A 131 16.20 -3.40 -30.85
N ILE A 132 15.12 -2.90 -30.25
CA ILE A 132 14.17 -3.76 -29.49
C ILE A 132 13.03 -4.29 -30.38
N LEU A 133 12.84 -3.77 -31.59
CA LEU A 133 11.72 -4.15 -32.47
C LEU A 133 12.04 -5.22 -33.54
N GLN A 134 13.28 -5.71 -33.65
CA GLN A 134 13.63 -6.75 -34.63
C GLN A 134 13.78 -8.17 -34.07
N ALA A 135 13.77 -8.36 -32.75
CA ALA A 135 13.83 -9.69 -32.14
C ALA A 135 12.44 -10.37 -32.02
N SER A 136 11.34 -9.66 -32.31
CA SER A 136 9.97 -10.17 -32.19
C SER A 136 9.32 -10.62 -33.50
N GLN A 137 10.03 -10.57 -34.64
CA GLN A 137 9.43 -10.86 -35.97
C GLN A 137 9.86 -12.18 -36.63
N ASN A 138 10.68 -13.03 -35.98
CA ASN A 138 11.20 -14.25 -36.63
C ASN A 138 10.81 -15.58 -35.92
N GLY A 139 9.70 -15.59 -35.18
CA GLY A 139 9.33 -16.72 -34.31
C GLY A 139 8.04 -17.50 -34.63
N GLU A 140 7.28 -17.17 -35.67
CA GLU A 140 6.03 -17.90 -35.96
C GLU A 140 5.95 -18.33 -37.44
N HIS A 141 6.62 -19.43 -37.73
CA HIS A 141 6.25 -20.29 -38.86
C HIS A 141 5.39 -21.44 -38.30
N SER A 142 4.07 -21.31 -38.48
CA SER A 142 3.11 -22.40 -38.32
C SER A 142 3.39 -23.50 -39.35
N PRO A 143 3.10 -24.77 -39.01
CA PRO A 143 2.11 -25.48 -39.82
C PRO A 143 1.07 -26.24 -38.98
N VAL A 144 -0.19 -25.86 -39.19
CA VAL A 144 -1.33 -26.71 -39.58
C VAL A 144 -1.23 -28.23 -39.30
N ALA A 145 -2.12 -28.73 -38.45
CA ALA A 145 -2.91 -29.98 -38.58
C ALA A 145 -3.85 -30.08 -37.35
N ASP A 146 -5.15 -29.90 -37.54
CA ASP A 146 -6.17 -30.96 -37.62
C ASP A 146 -6.69 -31.39 -36.22
N VAL A 147 -7.92 -31.04 -35.81
CA VAL A 147 -9.24 -31.63 -36.18
C VAL A 147 -9.70 -32.67 -35.15
N GLU A 148 -10.97 -32.50 -34.73
CA GLU A 148 -11.87 -33.44 -34.01
C GLU A 148 -11.68 -33.64 -32.48
N ARG A 149 -12.70 -33.29 -31.68
CA ARG A 149 -13.80 -34.17 -31.16
C ARG A 149 -13.20 -35.38 -30.42
N GLU A 150 -13.40 -35.58 -29.13
CA GLU A 150 -14.64 -35.62 -28.33
C GLU A 150 -14.42 -35.18 -26.88
#